data_AF-A0A2V8UN05-F1
#
_entry.id   AF-A0A2V8UN05-F1
#
_cell.length_a   1.000
_cell.length_b   1.000
_cell.length_c   1.000
_cell.angle_alpha   90.00
_cell.angle_beta   90.00
_cell.angle_gamma   90.00
#
_symmetry.space_group_name_H-M   'P 1'
#
loop_
_entity.id
_entity.type
_entity.pdbx_description
1 polymer ?
#
loop_
_entity_poly.entity_id
_entity_poly.type
_entity_poly.pdbx_seq_one_letter_code
_entity_poly.pdbx_strand_id
1 'polypeptide(L)'
;MKTLATISGAAAVTTTARGRTLKPADEPARCSGNVLNVILHGMFAITADDQNITLVMPRVAGHYYAAGGFGVERPLRLNGAGPLSYTLSVPGWKPSRPAVSDRTDIVVHDKGSFRFDTEPFCNITVPATSKVFRPSVANRGKRHIFAGTPGVASEPDTIPMVYVFQYTYAGGLPSLGNLWTADPDGGGAHNLHLWAAPPFFADHAHTQEGLEAFNNLFDPNLGLKFTDEQFEPPVTNIQCCGVTYPEILSMPEARLQATQRQSAALSPVSMSAFRSNFLGSVARTQAAPMFVSHVRTCFNIWVME
;
A
#
# COMPACT_ATOMS: atom_id res chain seq x y z
N MET A 1 37.87 -4.61 32.35
CA MET A 1 36.46 -4.27 32.07
C MET A 1 36.43 -2.84 31.52
N LYS A 2 36.17 -2.67 30.23
CA LYS A 2 36.00 -1.36 29.58
C LYS A 2 34.65 -1.34 28.89
N THR A 3 33.89 -0.30 29.22
CA THR A 3 32.53 0.01 28.79
C THR A 3 32.48 0.19 27.27
N LEU A 4 31.63 -0.57 26.58
CA LEU A 4 31.29 -0.36 25.17
C LEU A 4 30.20 0.70 25.12
N ALA A 5 30.55 1.87 24.59
CA ALA A 5 29.59 2.88 24.17
C ALA A 5 28.92 2.40 22.87
N THR A 6 27.62 2.17 22.93
CA THR A 6 26.77 1.93 21.76
C THR A 6 26.72 3.22 20.92
N ILE A 7 27.31 3.20 19.74
CA ILE A 7 27.21 4.27 18.76
C ILE A 7 25.85 4.14 18.07
N SER A 8 24.90 4.99 18.47
CA SER A 8 23.65 5.24 17.73
C SER A 8 23.98 6.02 16.46
N GLY A 9 24.27 5.32 15.37
CA GLY A 9 24.49 5.91 14.05
C GLY A 9 23.24 5.85 13.20
N ALA A 10 22.37 6.86 13.29
CA ALA A 10 21.35 7.11 12.28
C ALA A 10 22.05 7.59 11.00
N ALA A 11 22.35 6.65 10.10
CA ALA A 11 22.86 6.99 8.78
C ALA A 11 21.70 7.50 7.91
N ALA A 12 21.55 8.82 7.84
CA ALA A 12 20.76 9.48 6.81
C ALA A 12 21.41 9.21 5.44
N VAL A 13 20.86 8.26 4.69
CA VAL A 13 21.33 7.95 3.33
C VAL A 13 20.56 8.85 2.36
N THR A 14 21.19 9.93 1.95
CA THR A 14 20.70 10.85 0.91
C THR A 14 21.00 10.26 -0.47
N THR A 15 20.09 9.45 -1.02
CA THR A 15 20.20 9.01 -2.43
C THR A 15 19.66 10.08 -3.36
N THR A 16 20.56 10.78 -4.07
CA THR A 16 20.22 11.68 -5.16
C THR A 16 19.94 10.89 -6.43
N ALA A 17 18.66 10.60 -6.71
CA ALA A 17 18.19 10.30 -8.07
C ALA A 17 17.70 11.62 -8.71
N ARG A 18 18.29 11.98 -9.84
CA ARG A 18 18.08 13.20 -10.65
C ARG A 18 16.74 13.93 -10.42
N GLY A 19 16.82 15.15 -9.87
CA GLY A 19 15.86 16.23 -10.14
C GLY A 19 14.70 16.44 -9.17
N ARG A 20 14.49 15.56 -8.19
CA ARG A 20 13.69 15.88 -7.00
C ARG A 20 14.54 15.54 -5.79
N THR A 21 14.98 16.56 -5.05
CA THR A 21 15.43 16.37 -3.69
C THR A 21 14.26 15.71 -2.97
N LEU A 22 14.34 14.41 -2.71
CA LEU A 22 13.48 13.79 -1.71
C LEU A 22 13.72 14.64 -0.47
N LYS A 23 12.69 15.38 -0.04
CA LYS A 23 12.75 16.01 1.28
C LYS A 23 13.24 14.92 2.24
N PRO A 24 14.14 15.22 3.19
CA PRO A 24 14.40 14.30 4.28
C PRO A 24 13.02 13.82 4.73
N ALA A 25 12.78 12.51 4.73
CA ALA A 25 11.52 12.00 5.24
C ALA A 25 11.37 12.65 6.62
N ASP A 26 10.41 13.57 6.75
CA ASP A 26 10.19 14.28 8.00
C ASP A 26 10.13 13.19 9.08
N GLU A 27 10.84 13.36 10.20
CA GLU A 27 10.79 12.39 11.29
C GLU A 27 9.32 12.02 11.52
N PRO A 28 8.97 10.71 11.55
CA PRO A 28 7.57 10.32 11.64
C PRO A 28 6.95 11.02 12.84
N ALA A 29 5.79 11.65 12.63
CA ALA A 29 5.14 12.43 13.66
C ALA A 29 5.05 11.59 14.95
N ARG A 30 5.48 12.16 16.09
CA ARG A 30 5.46 11.44 17.37
C ARG A 30 4.01 11.11 17.75
N CYS A 31 3.73 9.84 18.00
CA CYS A 31 2.40 9.42 18.45
C CYS A 31 2.15 9.85 19.90
N SER A 32 0.96 10.37 20.17
CA SER A 32 0.46 10.60 21.53
C SER A 32 -0.25 9.34 22.02
N GLY A 33 0.50 8.42 22.62
CA GLY A 33 -0.01 7.14 23.14
C GLY A 33 0.16 5.97 22.18
N ASN A 34 -0.51 4.86 22.48
CA ASN A 34 -0.44 3.63 21.70
C ASN A 34 -1.36 3.70 20.48
N VAL A 35 -0.76 3.59 19.31
CA VAL A 35 -1.42 3.73 18.02
C VAL A 35 -1.24 2.45 17.20
N LEU A 36 -2.32 2.00 16.58
CA LEU A 36 -2.28 1.00 15.52
C LEU A 36 -2.56 1.70 14.20
N ASN A 37 -1.71 1.48 13.21
CA ASN A 37 -1.94 1.82 11.82
C ASN A 37 -2.18 0.53 11.03
N VAL A 38 -3.32 0.42 10.37
CA VAL A 38 -3.59 -0.64 9.39
C VAL A 38 -3.34 -0.05 8.01
N ILE A 39 -2.31 -0.53 7.33
CA ILE A 39 -1.78 0.03 6.08
C ILE A 39 -2.15 -0.89 4.93
N LEU A 40 -2.95 -0.39 3.99
CA LEU A 40 -3.46 -1.15 2.85
C LEU A 40 -2.60 -0.91 1.61
N HIS A 41 -2.13 -1.99 1.03
CA HIS A 41 -1.30 -1.97 -0.18
C HIS A 41 -1.91 -2.80 -1.29
N GLY A 42 -2.25 -2.16 -2.41
CA GLY A 42 -2.81 -2.83 -3.58
C GLY A 42 -4.32 -2.69 -3.70
N MET A 43 -4.99 -3.74 -4.18
CA MET A 43 -6.41 -3.68 -4.52
C MET A 43 -7.29 -4.24 -3.41
N PHE A 44 -8.23 -3.41 -2.95
CA PHE A 44 -9.25 -3.77 -1.98
C PHE A 44 -10.59 -3.18 -2.40
N ALA A 45 -11.66 -3.96 -2.26
CA ALA A 45 -13.01 -3.43 -2.15
C ALA A 45 -13.30 -3.19 -0.67
N ILE A 46 -13.64 -1.95 -0.32
CA ILE A 46 -13.80 -1.49 1.05
C ILE A 46 -15.27 -1.18 1.26
N THR A 47 -15.92 -1.95 2.13
CA THR A 47 -17.29 -1.66 2.56
C THR A 47 -17.26 -1.20 4.01
N ALA A 48 -18.16 -0.30 4.39
CA ALA A 48 -18.22 0.19 5.76
C ALA A 48 -19.64 0.42 6.25
N ASP A 49 -19.81 0.25 7.55
CA ASP A 49 -20.95 0.71 8.33
C ASP A 49 -20.44 1.48 9.56
N ASP A 50 -21.33 1.79 10.51
CA ASP A 50 -20.98 2.56 11.71
C ASP A 50 -20.11 1.77 12.71
N GLN A 51 -20.01 0.45 12.57
CA GLN A 51 -19.31 -0.46 13.48
C GLN A 51 -18.03 -1.04 12.87
N ASN A 52 -18.06 -1.39 11.59
CA ASN A 52 -17.01 -2.15 10.94
C ASN A 52 -16.67 -1.59 9.55
N ILE A 53 -15.42 -1.83 9.17
CA ILE A 53 -14.97 -1.77 7.79
C ILE A 53 -14.61 -3.19 7.38
N THR A 54 -15.18 -3.68 6.29
CA THR A 54 -14.80 -4.97 5.69
C THR A 54 -13.94 -4.72 4.47
N LEU A 55 -12.72 -5.21 4.55
CA LEU A 55 -11.70 -5.17 3.52
C LEU A 55 -11.77 -6.46 2.72
N VAL A 56 -12.20 -6.37 1.48
CA VAL A 56 -12.34 -7.51 0.58
C VAL A 56 -11.20 -7.49 -0.43
N MET A 57 -10.36 -8.53 -0.39
CA MET A 57 -9.27 -8.75 -1.34
C MET A 57 -9.81 -9.58 -2.51
N PRO A 58 -10.04 -9.00 -3.69
CA PRO A 58 -10.40 -9.76 -4.89
C PRO A 58 -9.28 -10.73 -5.28
N ARG A 59 -9.65 -11.87 -5.88
CA ARG A 59 -8.71 -12.88 -6.33
C ARG A 59 -8.16 -12.53 -7.71
N VAL A 60 -6.99 -11.91 -7.72
CA VAL A 60 -6.20 -11.63 -8.92
C VAL A 60 -4.98 -12.55 -8.96
N ALA A 61 -4.77 -13.23 -10.09
CA ALA A 61 -3.60 -14.06 -10.31
C ALA A 61 -2.32 -13.21 -10.22
N GLY A 62 -1.22 -13.75 -9.71
CA GLY A 62 0.05 -13.02 -9.59
C GLY A 62 0.14 -11.98 -8.47
N HIS A 63 -0.96 -11.67 -7.75
CA HIS A 63 -0.88 -10.86 -6.53
C HIS A 63 -0.22 -11.63 -5.38
N TYR A 64 0.55 -10.89 -4.58
CA TYR A 64 1.03 -11.34 -3.28
C TYR A 64 0.05 -10.89 -2.20
N TYR A 65 -0.50 -11.87 -1.48
CA TYR A 65 -1.45 -11.68 -0.38
C TYR A 65 -0.79 -12.01 0.94
N ALA A 66 -0.61 -11.00 1.79
CA ALA A 66 0.09 -11.17 3.07
C ALA A 66 -0.37 -10.16 4.11
N ALA A 67 -0.15 -10.49 5.37
CA ALA A 67 -0.34 -9.56 6.47
C ALA A 67 0.76 -9.69 7.54
N GLY A 68 1.11 -8.59 8.17
CA GLY A 68 2.03 -8.58 9.30
C GLY A 68 2.72 -7.24 9.51
N GLY A 69 3.77 -7.22 10.33
CA GLY A 69 4.65 -6.06 10.43
C GLY A 69 5.51 -5.89 9.19
N PHE A 70 5.99 -4.67 8.94
CA PHE A 70 6.80 -4.36 7.76
C PHE A 70 8.02 -5.27 7.63
N GLY A 71 8.15 -5.95 6.49
CA GLY A 71 9.27 -6.85 6.18
C GLY A 71 9.24 -8.22 6.85
N VAL A 72 8.22 -8.49 7.67
CA VAL A 72 8.00 -9.78 8.36
C VAL A 72 6.59 -10.32 8.12
N GLU A 73 5.98 -9.92 6.99
CA GLU A 73 4.62 -10.30 6.63
C GLU A 73 4.51 -11.80 6.36
N ARG A 74 3.40 -12.38 6.80
CA ARG A 74 3.09 -13.79 6.60
C ARG A 74 2.10 -13.93 5.44
N PRO A 75 2.33 -14.85 4.49
CA PRO A 75 1.38 -15.11 3.42
C PRO A 75 0.02 -15.53 3.98
N LEU A 76 -1.05 -14.95 3.44
CA LEU A 76 -2.42 -15.39 3.69
C LEU A 76 -2.63 -16.72 2.95
N ARG A 77 -3.09 -17.76 3.64
CA ARG A 77 -3.21 -19.13 3.09
C ARG A 77 -4.62 -19.66 3.23
N LEU A 78 -5.19 -20.15 2.13
CA LEU A 78 -6.50 -20.80 2.11
C LEU A 78 -6.43 -22.12 2.88
N ASN A 79 -7.16 -22.21 3.99
CA ASN A 79 -7.38 -23.45 4.72
C ASN A 79 -8.79 -23.99 4.37
N GLY A 80 -8.95 -24.60 3.18
CA GLY A 80 -10.23 -25.19 2.74
C GLY A 80 -10.90 -24.49 1.55
N ALA A 81 -12.19 -24.77 1.34
CA ALA A 81 -12.95 -24.45 0.12
C ALA A 81 -13.69 -23.08 0.13
N GLY A 82 -13.26 -22.12 0.96
CA GLY A 82 -13.91 -20.82 1.06
C GLY A 82 -12.91 -19.66 1.14
N PRO A 83 -13.38 -18.40 1.01
CA PRO A 83 -12.53 -17.23 1.20
C PRO A 83 -11.97 -17.20 2.63
N LEU A 84 -10.75 -16.70 2.77
CA LEU A 84 -10.18 -16.49 4.10
C LEU A 84 -10.93 -15.37 4.82
N SER A 85 -11.18 -15.54 6.11
CA SER A 85 -11.80 -14.49 6.93
C SER A 85 -10.97 -14.26 8.18
N TYR A 86 -10.58 -13.00 8.39
CA TYR A 86 -9.90 -12.56 9.60
C TYR A 86 -10.65 -11.39 10.22
N THR A 87 -10.56 -11.26 11.54
CA THR A 87 -11.11 -10.11 12.28
C THR A 87 -9.99 -9.48 13.09
N LEU A 88 -9.83 -8.17 12.93
CA LEU A 88 -8.91 -7.37 13.73
C LEU A 88 -9.60 -6.99 15.04
N SER A 89 -9.01 -7.40 16.15
CA SER A 89 -9.36 -6.91 17.48
C SER A 89 -8.54 -5.66 17.79
N VAL A 90 -9.21 -4.58 18.19
CA VAL A 90 -8.57 -3.37 18.71
C VAL A 90 -9.18 -3.07 20.09
N PRO A 91 -8.61 -3.59 21.18
CA PRO A 91 -9.19 -3.46 22.51
C PRO A 91 -9.42 -2.00 22.94
N GLY A 92 -10.61 -1.72 23.46
CA GLY A 92 -10.98 -0.40 23.93
C GLY A 92 -11.29 0.63 22.83
N TRP A 93 -11.19 0.26 21.55
CA TRP A 93 -11.58 1.14 20.45
C TRP A 93 -13.09 1.34 20.41
N LYS A 94 -13.52 2.58 20.11
CA LYS A 94 -14.91 2.91 19.86
C LYS A 94 -15.08 3.16 18.35
N PRO A 95 -15.88 2.34 17.65
CA PRO A 95 -16.13 2.53 16.23
C PRO A 95 -16.64 3.93 15.91
N SER A 96 -16.17 4.47 14.78
CA SER A 96 -16.66 5.72 14.21
C SER A 96 -16.70 5.61 12.71
N ARG A 97 -17.77 6.13 12.10
CA ARG A 97 -17.99 6.07 10.65
C ARG A 97 -16.79 6.65 9.87
N PRO A 98 -16.31 5.97 8.82
CA PRO A 98 -15.19 6.46 8.03
C PRO A 98 -15.54 7.72 7.24
N ALA A 99 -14.53 8.61 7.10
CA ALA A 99 -14.62 9.78 6.23
C ALA A 99 -14.26 9.38 4.79
N VAL A 100 -15.29 9.20 3.96
CA VAL A 100 -15.21 8.88 2.53
C VAL A 100 -15.61 10.11 1.71
N SER A 101 -14.89 10.41 0.64
CA SER A 101 -15.17 11.56 -0.24
C SER A 101 -15.03 11.19 -1.71
N ASP A 102 -16.11 11.36 -2.47
CA ASP A 102 -16.15 11.14 -3.93
C ASP A 102 -15.17 12.01 -4.73
N ARG A 103 -14.58 13.04 -4.10
CA ARG A 103 -13.55 13.91 -4.72
C ARG A 103 -12.16 13.30 -4.67
N THR A 104 -11.89 12.46 -3.67
CA THR A 104 -10.56 11.91 -3.40
C THR A 104 -10.52 10.40 -3.41
N ASP A 105 -11.68 9.74 -3.34
CA ASP A 105 -11.84 8.30 -3.29
C ASP A 105 -12.60 7.82 -4.51
N ILE A 106 -12.28 6.60 -4.95
CA ILE A 106 -13.14 5.86 -5.86
C ILE A 106 -14.24 5.23 -5.02
N VAL A 107 -15.48 5.60 -5.30
CA VAL A 107 -16.67 5.16 -4.57
C VAL A 107 -17.64 4.57 -5.57
N VAL A 108 -18.03 3.32 -5.35
CA VAL A 108 -19.13 2.66 -6.07
C VAL A 108 -20.39 2.79 -5.22
N HIS A 109 -21.47 3.31 -5.79
CA HIS A 109 -22.73 3.63 -5.10
C HIS A 109 -23.79 2.51 -5.23
N ASP A 110 -23.38 1.30 -5.61
CA ASP A 110 -24.26 0.15 -5.78
C ASP A 110 -23.88 -0.99 -4.81
N LYS A 111 -24.00 -0.74 -3.50
CA LYS A 111 -23.75 -1.76 -2.47
C LYS A 111 -24.73 -2.94 -2.56
N GLY A 112 -25.95 -2.72 -3.05
CA GLY A 112 -27.01 -3.74 -3.09
C GLY A 112 -26.68 -4.94 -3.96
N SER A 113 -25.85 -4.76 -5.00
CA SER A 113 -25.39 -5.83 -5.89
C SER A 113 -24.07 -6.48 -5.44
N PHE A 114 -23.43 -5.98 -4.38
CA PHE A 114 -22.14 -6.47 -3.92
C PHE A 114 -22.25 -7.82 -3.20
N ARG A 115 -21.49 -8.82 -3.67
CA ARG A 115 -21.46 -10.20 -3.17
C ARG A 115 -20.19 -10.47 -2.38
N PHE A 116 -20.35 -10.66 -1.09
CA PHE A 116 -19.25 -10.98 -0.17
C PHE A 116 -18.84 -12.46 -0.19
N ASP A 117 -19.67 -13.32 -0.77
CA ASP A 117 -19.82 -14.73 -0.42
C ASP A 117 -19.37 -15.72 -1.49
N THR A 118 -19.13 -15.29 -2.74
CA THR A 118 -18.82 -16.24 -3.83
C THR A 118 -17.39 -16.21 -4.37
N GLU A 119 -16.65 -15.09 -4.33
CA GLU A 119 -15.37 -14.99 -5.08
C GLU A 119 -14.14 -14.30 -4.43
N PRO A 120 -14.16 -13.70 -3.23
CA PRO A 120 -12.96 -13.04 -2.74
C PRO A 120 -11.82 -14.03 -2.42
N PHE A 121 -10.58 -13.54 -2.47
CA PHE A 121 -9.44 -14.28 -1.93
C PHE A 121 -9.48 -14.30 -0.39
N CYS A 122 -9.73 -13.13 0.20
CA CYS A 122 -9.73 -12.92 1.66
C CYS A 122 -10.60 -11.72 2.05
N ASN A 123 -11.17 -11.79 3.24
CA ASN A 123 -12.01 -10.79 3.86
C ASN A 123 -11.35 -10.45 5.20
N ILE A 124 -11.12 -9.18 5.48
CA ILE A 124 -10.62 -8.73 6.79
C ILE A 124 -11.60 -7.71 7.35
N THR A 125 -12.24 -8.05 8.45
CA THR A 125 -13.10 -7.13 9.19
C THR A 125 -12.26 -6.37 10.21
N VAL A 126 -12.31 -5.05 10.16
CA VAL A 126 -11.67 -4.15 11.13
C VAL A 126 -12.73 -3.23 11.75
N PRO A 127 -12.55 -2.77 13.01
CA PRO A 127 -13.48 -1.79 13.58
C PRO A 127 -13.53 -0.51 12.74
N ALA A 128 -14.69 0.14 12.63
CA ALA A 128 -14.80 1.38 11.87
C ALA A 128 -13.96 2.51 12.52
N THR A 129 -13.31 3.32 11.69
CA THR A 129 -12.57 4.50 12.13
C THR A 129 -12.79 5.69 11.20
N SER A 130 -12.99 6.86 11.79
CA SER A 130 -12.98 8.15 11.08
C SER A 130 -11.57 8.63 10.73
N LYS A 131 -10.52 8.05 11.31
CA LYS A 131 -9.11 8.41 11.06
C LYS A 131 -8.55 7.62 9.87
N VAL A 132 -8.94 8.04 8.67
CA VAL A 132 -8.48 7.46 7.40
C VAL A 132 -7.53 8.42 6.71
N PHE A 133 -6.28 8.01 6.54
CA PHE A 133 -5.24 8.76 5.84
C PHE A 133 -4.98 8.16 4.45
N ARG A 134 -4.59 9.02 3.51
CA ARG A 134 -4.27 8.69 2.11
C ARG A 134 -2.85 9.16 1.80
N PRO A 135 -1.82 8.55 2.42
CA PRO A 135 -0.48 9.10 2.41
C PRO A 135 0.22 9.03 1.05
N SER A 136 -0.33 8.29 0.10
CA SER A 136 0.17 8.22 -1.28
C SER A 136 -1.01 8.38 -2.23
N VAL A 137 -0.98 9.40 -3.08
CA VAL A 137 -2.04 9.71 -4.04
C VAL A 137 -1.46 9.88 -5.44
N ALA A 138 -2.07 9.25 -6.43
CA ALA A 138 -1.77 9.44 -7.84
C ALA A 138 -2.77 10.42 -8.47
N ASN A 139 -2.28 11.30 -9.35
CA ASN A 139 -3.11 12.25 -10.10
C ASN A 139 -3.32 11.72 -11.52
N ARG A 140 -4.53 11.89 -12.05
CA ARG A 140 -4.89 11.54 -13.44
C ARG A 140 -5.33 12.76 -14.28
N GLY A 141 -5.33 13.96 -13.71
CA GLY A 141 -5.84 15.17 -14.36
C GLY A 141 -7.35 15.10 -14.59
N LYS A 142 -7.87 15.85 -15.58
CA LYS A 142 -9.33 16.00 -15.85
C LYS A 142 -9.99 14.82 -16.60
N ARG A 143 -9.44 13.60 -16.53
CA ARG A 143 -9.96 12.45 -17.30
C ARG A 143 -10.71 11.49 -16.38
N HIS A 144 -11.90 11.05 -16.81
CA HIS A 144 -12.69 10.00 -16.14
C HIS A 144 -11.82 8.78 -15.86
N ILE A 145 -11.90 8.20 -14.65
CA ILE A 145 -11.07 7.04 -14.32
C ILE A 145 -11.62 5.76 -14.95
N PHE A 146 -12.94 5.62 -14.86
CA PHE A 146 -13.69 4.50 -15.38
C PHE A 146 -14.60 4.94 -16.53
N ALA A 147 -14.94 4.00 -17.39
CA ALA A 147 -16.10 4.04 -18.27
C ALA A 147 -17.09 2.98 -17.77
N GLY A 148 -18.37 3.28 -17.86
CA GLY A 148 -19.44 2.40 -17.40
C GLY A 148 -20.77 3.13 -17.33
N THR A 149 -21.75 2.52 -16.66
CA THR A 149 -23.05 3.14 -16.40
C THR A 149 -22.87 4.43 -15.59
N PRO A 150 -23.40 5.58 -16.05
CA PRO A 150 -23.28 6.84 -15.32
C PRO A 150 -23.84 6.74 -13.90
N GLY A 151 -23.13 7.32 -12.93
CA GLY A 151 -23.57 7.37 -11.52
C GLY A 151 -23.25 6.12 -10.71
N VAL A 152 -22.75 5.04 -11.32
CA VAL A 152 -22.34 3.83 -10.58
C VAL A 152 -21.10 4.08 -9.73
N ALA A 153 -20.15 4.87 -10.24
CA ALA A 153 -18.91 5.17 -9.53
C ALA A 153 -18.59 6.67 -9.57
N SER A 154 -17.92 7.14 -8.51
CA SER A 154 -17.34 8.49 -8.44
C SER A 154 -16.17 8.65 -9.41
N GLU A 155 -15.87 9.91 -9.74
CA GLU A 155 -14.80 10.29 -10.67
C GLU A 155 -13.85 11.26 -9.98
N PRO A 156 -13.04 10.78 -9.02
CA PRO A 156 -12.13 11.65 -8.28
C PRO A 156 -10.98 12.14 -9.18
N ASP A 157 -10.47 13.34 -8.89
CA ASP A 157 -9.29 13.89 -9.59
C ASP A 157 -7.98 13.18 -9.17
N THR A 158 -8.00 12.50 -8.02
CA THR A 158 -6.86 11.77 -7.45
C THR A 158 -7.27 10.40 -6.95
N ILE A 159 -6.37 9.42 -7.03
CA ILE A 159 -6.58 8.06 -6.52
C ILE A 159 -5.61 7.76 -5.38
N PRO A 160 -6.09 7.34 -4.20
CA PRO A 160 -5.21 6.92 -3.12
C PRO A 160 -4.64 5.54 -3.44
N MET A 161 -3.30 5.48 -3.47
CA MET A 161 -2.56 4.24 -3.69
C MET A 161 -2.42 3.42 -2.42
N VAL A 162 -2.36 4.11 -1.29
CA VAL A 162 -2.25 3.52 0.04
C VAL A 162 -3.27 4.19 0.95
N TYR A 163 -3.97 3.37 1.73
CA TYR A 163 -4.80 3.85 2.84
C TYR A 163 -4.13 3.46 4.16
N VAL A 164 -4.28 4.33 5.15
CA VAL A 164 -3.93 4.03 6.54
C VAL A 164 -5.14 4.28 7.41
N PHE A 165 -5.64 3.22 8.04
CA PHE A 165 -6.67 3.30 9.06
C PHE A 165 -6.00 3.35 10.43
N GLN A 166 -6.21 4.43 11.15
CA GLN A 166 -5.56 4.64 12.43
C GLN A 166 -6.51 4.43 13.61
N TYR A 167 -5.98 3.77 14.63
CA TYR A 167 -6.65 3.49 15.89
C TYR A 167 -5.75 3.94 17.04
N THR A 168 -6.36 4.48 18.08
CA THR A 168 -5.70 4.76 19.36
C THR A 168 -6.30 3.82 20.38
N TYR A 169 -5.50 2.99 21.02
CA TYR A 169 -6.01 1.96 21.92
C TYR A 169 -5.40 2.09 23.31
N ALA A 170 -6.16 1.64 24.32
CA ALA A 170 -5.74 1.64 25.72
C ALA A 170 -6.02 0.25 26.29
N GLY A 171 -4.96 -0.48 26.66
CA GLY A 171 -5.06 -1.83 27.21
C GLY A 171 -4.46 -2.90 26.30
N GLY A 172 -5.18 -4.02 26.14
CA GLY A 172 -4.70 -5.22 25.44
C GLY A 172 -4.18 -4.94 24.02
N LEU A 173 -3.28 -5.81 23.56
CA LEU A 173 -2.63 -5.67 22.27
C LEU A 173 -3.60 -5.96 21.12
N PRO A 174 -3.67 -5.10 20.10
CA PRO A 174 -4.42 -5.40 18.90
C PRO A 174 -3.89 -6.66 18.21
N SER A 175 -4.79 -7.43 17.61
CA SER A 175 -4.43 -8.67 16.93
C SER A 175 -5.35 -8.97 15.75
N LEU A 176 -4.77 -9.54 14.69
CA LEU A 176 -5.48 -10.05 13.53
C LEU A 176 -5.59 -11.58 13.67
N GLY A 177 -6.55 -12.03 14.48
CA GLY A 177 -6.68 -13.43 14.88
C GLY A 177 -5.35 -13.99 15.39
N ASN A 178 -4.95 -15.15 14.87
CA ASN A 178 -3.66 -15.79 15.20
C ASN A 178 -2.53 -15.42 14.23
N LEU A 179 -2.80 -14.56 13.24
CA LEU A 179 -1.85 -14.25 12.18
C LEU A 179 -0.81 -13.23 12.62
N TRP A 180 -1.25 -12.23 13.37
CA TRP A 180 -0.42 -11.10 13.81
C TRP A 180 -0.97 -10.51 15.11
N THR A 181 -0.07 -10.06 15.97
CA THR A 181 -0.37 -9.30 17.20
C THR A 181 0.64 -8.18 17.31
N ALA A 182 0.20 -7.01 17.81
CA ALA A 182 1.10 -5.91 18.12
C ALA A 182 2.21 -6.35 19.07
N ASP A 183 3.43 -5.83 18.88
CA ASP A 183 4.57 -6.13 19.73
C ASP A 183 4.39 -5.46 21.11
N PRO A 184 4.39 -6.19 22.25
CA PRO A 184 4.30 -5.59 23.57
C PRO A 184 5.40 -4.56 23.87
N ASP A 185 6.60 -4.74 23.28
CA ASP A 185 7.78 -3.91 23.56
C ASP A 185 7.92 -2.76 22.54
N GLY A 186 7.11 -2.76 21.48
CA GLY A 186 7.08 -1.75 20.43
C GLY A 186 6.37 -0.47 20.85
N GLY A 187 6.89 0.25 21.85
CA GLY A 187 6.23 1.46 22.36
C GLY A 187 5.85 2.47 21.26
N GLY A 188 4.64 3.04 21.37
CA GLY A 188 4.17 4.14 20.51
C GLY A 188 3.27 3.67 19.37
N ALA A 189 3.84 3.20 18.26
CA ALA A 189 3.08 2.88 17.05
C ALA A 189 3.32 1.45 16.57
N HIS A 190 2.25 0.76 16.21
CA HIS A 190 2.28 -0.55 15.59
C HIS A 190 1.68 -0.47 14.20
N ASN A 191 2.38 -1.01 13.22
CA ASN A 191 1.97 -0.96 11.82
C ASN A 191 1.64 -2.38 11.34
N LEU A 192 0.36 -2.62 11.06
CA LEU A 192 -0.12 -3.83 10.41
C LEU A 192 -0.26 -3.55 8.92
N HIS A 193 0.57 -4.20 8.12
CA HIS A 193 0.51 -4.15 6.66
C HIS A 193 -0.43 -5.23 6.14
N LEU A 194 -1.30 -4.86 5.21
CA LEU A 194 -2.16 -5.76 4.45
C LEU A 194 -1.81 -5.59 2.96
N TRP A 195 -1.30 -6.67 2.36
CA TRP A 195 -0.87 -6.69 0.96
C TRP A 195 -1.88 -7.46 0.11
N ALA A 196 -2.28 -6.84 -1.00
CA ALA A 196 -3.06 -7.43 -2.09
C ALA A 196 -2.59 -6.81 -3.42
N ALA A 197 -1.30 -6.92 -3.73
CA ALA A 197 -0.66 -6.23 -4.85
C ALA A 197 0.28 -7.15 -5.62
N PRO A 198 0.60 -6.86 -6.89
CA PRO A 198 1.58 -7.61 -7.64
C PRO A 198 2.99 -7.42 -7.04
N PRO A 199 3.85 -8.45 -7.06
CA PRO A 199 5.22 -8.38 -6.52
C PRO A 199 6.17 -7.55 -7.41
N PHE A 200 5.72 -7.16 -8.61
CA PHE A 200 6.43 -6.34 -9.58
C PHE A 200 5.46 -5.35 -10.23
N PHE A 201 5.92 -4.42 -11.05
CA PHE A 201 5.01 -3.54 -11.78
C PHE A 201 4.09 -4.36 -12.66
N ALA A 202 2.79 -4.12 -12.50
CA ALA A 202 1.78 -4.69 -13.37
C ALA A 202 1.95 -4.14 -14.79
N ASP A 203 1.60 -4.94 -15.78
CA ASP A 203 1.28 -4.42 -17.09
C ASP A 203 -0.23 -4.07 -17.15
N HIS A 204 -0.69 -3.62 -18.32
CA HIS A 204 -2.07 -3.15 -18.46
C HIS A 204 -3.04 -4.31 -18.41
N ALA A 205 -2.64 -5.47 -18.96
CA ALA A 205 -3.44 -6.67 -18.90
C ALA A 205 -3.69 -7.07 -17.44
N HIS A 206 -2.65 -7.05 -16.61
CA HIS A 206 -2.77 -7.34 -15.18
C HIS A 206 -3.67 -6.34 -14.44
N THR A 207 -3.58 -5.04 -14.75
CA THR A 207 -4.48 -4.03 -14.15
C THR A 207 -5.94 -4.24 -14.59
N GLN A 208 -6.19 -4.62 -15.84
CA GLN A 208 -7.53 -4.97 -16.34
C GLN A 208 -8.07 -6.24 -15.67
N GLU A 209 -7.27 -7.29 -15.55
CA GLU A 209 -7.63 -8.52 -14.82
C GLU A 209 -8.01 -8.20 -13.36
N GLY A 210 -7.32 -7.24 -12.75
CA GLY A 210 -7.69 -6.74 -11.43
C GLY A 210 -9.08 -6.11 -11.41
N LEU A 211 -9.37 -5.18 -12.32
CA LEU A 211 -10.68 -4.55 -12.38
C LEU A 211 -11.80 -5.54 -12.73
N GLU A 212 -11.54 -6.52 -13.58
CA GLU A 212 -12.49 -7.59 -13.87
C GLU A 212 -12.78 -8.43 -12.62
N ALA A 213 -11.75 -8.82 -11.86
CA ALA A 213 -11.92 -9.52 -10.59
C ALA A 213 -12.69 -8.68 -9.56
N PHE A 214 -12.55 -7.36 -9.57
CA PHE A 214 -13.38 -6.46 -8.74
C PHE A 214 -14.83 -6.44 -9.22
N ASN A 215 -15.08 -6.28 -10.52
CA ASN A 215 -16.43 -6.25 -11.08
C ASN A 215 -17.20 -7.56 -10.83
N ASN A 216 -16.50 -8.70 -10.79
CA ASN A 216 -17.07 -10.01 -10.47
C ASN A 216 -17.50 -10.15 -9.00
N LEU A 217 -17.11 -9.21 -8.13
CA LEU A 217 -17.67 -9.12 -6.78
C LEU A 217 -19.11 -8.56 -6.78
N PHE A 218 -19.71 -8.24 -7.92
CA PHE A 218 -21.07 -7.72 -8.02
C PHE A 218 -21.95 -8.63 -8.91
N ASP A 219 -23.22 -8.78 -8.57
CA ASP A 219 -24.24 -9.37 -9.45
C ASP A 219 -25.49 -8.47 -9.54
N PRO A 220 -25.78 -7.92 -10.74
CA PRO A 220 -25.03 -8.08 -11.97
C PRO A 220 -23.62 -7.45 -11.91
N ASN A 221 -22.70 -7.97 -12.72
CA ASN A 221 -21.37 -7.39 -12.88
C ASN A 221 -21.48 -5.91 -13.29
N LEU A 222 -20.72 -5.01 -12.64
CA LEU A 222 -20.84 -3.56 -12.84
C LEU A 222 -20.39 -3.08 -14.23
N GLY A 223 -19.58 -3.86 -14.94
CA GLY A 223 -19.06 -3.51 -16.25
C GLY A 223 -18.13 -2.28 -16.27
N LEU A 224 -17.52 -1.91 -15.14
CA LEU A 224 -16.55 -0.82 -15.09
C LEU A 224 -15.32 -1.17 -15.94
N LYS A 225 -14.87 -0.23 -16.75
CA LYS A 225 -13.67 -0.37 -17.61
C LYS A 225 -12.74 0.80 -17.37
N PHE A 226 -11.44 0.63 -17.52
CA PHE A 226 -10.54 1.78 -17.54
C PHE A 226 -10.61 2.52 -18.88
N THR A 227 -10.54 3.85 -18.82
CA THR A 227 -10.57 4.73 -20.00
C THR A 227 -9.20 5.06 -20.58
N ASP A 228 -8.11 5.06 -19.78
CA ASP A 228 -6.70 5.29 -20.17
C ASP A 228 -5.77 5.43 -18.93
N GLU A 229 -4.96 4.43 -18.62
CA GLU A 229 -4.18 4.35 -17.36
C GLU A 229 -2.81 5.07 -17.41
N GLN A 230 -2.80 6.37 -17.69
CA GLN A 230 -1.61 7.20 -17.46
C GLN A 230 -1.75 7.94 -16.14
N PHE A 231 -1.04 7.45 -15.12
CA PHE A 231 -0.93 8.11 -13.83
C PHE A 231 0.38 8.88 -13.74
N GLU A 232 0.32 10.08 -13.19
CA GLU A 232 1.53 10.71 -12.69
C GLU A 232 2.10 9.87 -11.53
N PRO A 233 3.43 9.88 -11.32
CA PRO A 233 4.03 9.25 -10.16
C PRO A 233 3.34 9.72 -8.87
N PRO A 234 3.04 8.82 -7.92
CA PRO A 234 2.31 9.18 -6.72
C PRO A 234 3.05 10.25 -5.92
N VAL A 235 2.28 11.18 -5.36
CA VAL A 235 2.76 12.15 -4.39
C VAL A 235 2.55 11.58 -3.00
N THR A 236 3.65 11.48 -2.27
CA THR A 236 3.66 10.96 -0.91
C THR A 236 3.63 12.10 0.10
N ASN A 237 2.67 12.06 1.03
CA ASN A 237 2.54 12.98 2.15
C ASN A 237 2.16 12.21 3.42
N ILE A 238 3.15 11.95 4.27
CA ILE A 238 2.97 11.17 5.49
C ILE A 238 2.41 12.08 6.59
N GLN A 239 1.12 11.97 6.83
CA GLN A 239 0.44 12.69 7.90
C GLN A 239 0.10 11.80 9.11
N CYS A 240 0.42 10.50 9.02
CA CYS A 240 0.13 9.51 10.05
C CYS A 240 1.34 9.32 10.97
N CYS A 241 1.09 9.40 12.28
CA CYS A 241 2.12 9.17 13.29
C CYS A 241 2.65 7.73 13.23
N GLY A 242 3.96 7.58 13.43
CA GLY A 242 4.62 6.27 13.48
C GLY A 242 4.69 5.49 12.16
N VAL A 243 4.19 6.05 11.04
CA VAL A 243 4.35 5.46 9.71
C VAL A 243 5.51 6.15 9.01
N THR A 244 6.36 5.36 8.37
CA THR A 244 7.55 5.84 7.66
C THR A 244 7.38 5.77 6.15
N TYR A 245 8.24 6.48 5.43
CA TYR A 245 8.20 6.52 3.97
C TYR A 245 8.28 5.13 3.31
N PRO A 246 9.16 4.21 3.74
CA PRO A 246 9.18 2.85 3.18
C PRO A 246 7.88 2.07 3.37
N GLU A 247 7.13 2.34 4.44
CA GLU A 247 5.91 1.60 4.81
C GLU A 247 4.70 1.94 3.95
N ILE A 248 4.77 3.02 3.16
CA ILE A 248 3.71 3.49 2.27
C ILE A 248 4.10 3.42 0.79
N LEU A 249 5.21 2.77 0.48
CA LEU A 249 5.56 2.38 -0.88
C LEU A 249 4.83 1.10 -1.23
N SER A 250 4.36 1.00 -2.47
CA SER A 250 3.93 -0.30 -3.00
C SER A 250 5.10 -1.28 -3.04
N MET A 251 4.81 -2.60 -3.07
CA MET A 251 5.85 -3.64 -3.18
C MET A 251 6.80 -3.41 -4.37
N PRO A 252 6.32 -3.11 -5.59
CA PRO A 252 7.19 -2.82 -6.72
C PRO A 252 8.10 -1.61 -6.47
N GLU A 253 7.57 -0.53 -5.88
CA GLU A 253 8.34 0.67 -5.56
C GLU A 253 9.38 0.40 -4.47
N ALA A 254 9.01 -0.32 -3.40
CA ALA A 254 9.92 -0.72 -2.34
C ALA A 254 11.08 -1.57 -2.89
N ARG A 255 10.78 -2.50 -3.80
CA ARG A 255 11.78 -3.33 -4.48
C ARG A 255 12.68 -2.51 -5.40
N LEU A 256 12.13 -1.61 -6.21
CA LEU A 256 12.94 -0.71 -7.03
C LEU A 256 13.92 0.11 -6.20
N GLN A 257 13.44 0.67 -5.09
CA GLN A 257 14.30 1.47 -4.21
C GLN A 257 15.38 0.60 -3.58
N ALA A 258 15.07 -0.63 -3.18
CA ALA A 258 16.07 -1.57 -2.70
C ALA A 258 17.14 -1.86 -3.77
N THR A 259 16.75 -2.12 -5.02
CA THR A 259 17.68 -2.34 -6.14
C THR A 259 18.53 -1.11 -6.44
N GLN A 260 17.93 0.09 -6.48
CA GLN A 260 18.66 1.34 -6.70
C GLN A 260 19.67 1.63 -5.59
N ARG A 261 19.33 1.34 -4.33
CA ARG A 261 20.25 1.45 -3.19
C ARG A 261 21.41 0.47 -3.29
N GLN A 262 21.16 -0.78 -3.70
CA GLN A 262 22.22 -1.77 -3.93
C GLN A 262 23.16 -1.34 -5.07
N SER A 263 22.63 -0.79 -6.16
CA SER A 263 23.45 -0.26 -7.26
C SER A 263 24.28 0.96 -6.85
N ALA A 264 23.76 1.81 -5.96
CA ALA A 264 24.50 2.95 -5.41
C ALA A 264 25.58 2.52 -4.41
N ALA A 265 25.32 1.50 -3.58
CA ALA A 265 26.28 0.95 -2.61
C ALA A 265 27.45 0.20 -3.27
N LEU A 266 27.28 -0.29 -4.50
CA LEU A 266 28.35 -0.90 -5.30
C LEU A 266 29.22 0.13 -6.05
N SER A 267 28.99 1.43 -5.86
CA SER A 267 29.87 2.49 -6.36
C SER A 267 30.51 3.29 -5.22
N PRO A 268 31.61 2.77 -4.65
CA PRO A 268 32.71 3.63 -4.24
C PRO A 268 34.03 2.97 -4.64
N VAL A 269 34.43 3.09 -5.91
CA VAL A 269 35.83 2.88 -6.29
C VAL A 269 36.33 4.09 -7.06
N SER A 270 36.98 4.96 -6.29
CA SER A 270 38.22 5.66 -6.63
C SER A 270 38.37 6.07 -8.10
N MET A 271 38.05 7.33 -8.40
CA MET A 271 38.80 8.07 -9.41
C MET A 271 40.23 8.26 -8.90
N SER A 272 41.08 7.26 -9.09
CA SER A 272 42.53 7.43 -9.07
C SER A 272 43.11 6.86 -10.35
N ALA A 273 43.96 7.66 -10.98
CA ALA A 273 44.56 7.37 -12.27
C ALA A 273 45.42 6.10 -12.20
N PHE A 274 45.08 5.08 -12.97
CA PHE A 274 46.05 4.11 -13.48
C PHE A 274 45.77 3.83 -14.95
N ARG A 275 46.65 4.37 -15.80
CA ARG A 275 46.84 3.90 -17.17
C ARG A 275 47.50 2.53 -17.11
N SER A 276 46.85 1.50 -17.66
CA SER A 276 47.55 0.41 -18.33
C SER A 276 46.58 -0.35 -19.24
N ASN A 277 46.91 -0.36 -20.53
CA ASN A 277 46.27 -1.15 -21.57
C ASN A 277 46.27 -2.63 -21.17
N PHE A 278 45.11 -3.29 -21.18
CA PHE A 278 45.02 -4.69 -21.60
C PHE A 278 43.58 -5.01 -22.02
N LEU A 279 43.46 -5.71 -23.14
CA LEU A 279 42.23 -6.05 -23.86
C LEU A 279 41.22 -6.82 -22.99
N GLY A 280 39.96 -6.44 -23.08
CA GLY A 280 38.85 -7.22 -22.51
C GLY A 280 37.55 -6.43 -22.53
N SER A 281 36.66 -6.79 -23.48
CA SER A 281 35.22 -6.54 -23.51
C SER A 281 34.63 -5.96 -22.20
N VAL A 282 34.53 -4.64 -22.10
CA VAL A 282 33.73 -3.98 -21.07
C VAL A 282 32.34 -3.79 -21.64
N ALA A 283 31.44 -4.70 -21.30
CA ALA A 283 30.01 -4.45 -21.38
C ALA A 283 29.73 -3.21 -20.52
N ARG A 284 29.59 -2.04 -21.17
CA ARG A 284 28.98 -0.86 -20.58
C ARG A 284 27.53 -1.23 -20.25
N THR A 285 27.26 -1.73 -19.06
CA THR A 285 25.94 -1.59 -18.45
C THR A 285 25.76 -0.11 -18.10
N GLN A 286 25.50 0.70 -19.13
CA GLN A 286 24.77 1.94 -18.96
C GLN A 286 23.38 1.53 -18.48
N ALA A 287 23.19 1.46 -17.16
CA ALA A 287 21.87 1.51 -16.58
C ALA A 287 21.31 2.89 -16.94
N ALA A 288 20.65 2.97 -18.11
CA ALA A 288 19.84 4.12 -18.46
C ALA A 288 18.87 4.35 -17.29
N PRO A 289 18.67 5.60 -16.84
CA PRO A 289 17.58 5.88 -15.93
C PRO A 289 16.29 5.49 -16.65
N MET A 290 15.69 4.35 -16.27
CA MET A 290 14.36 4.00 -16.74
C MET A 290 13.42 5.10 -16.25
N PHE A 291 13.02 5.97 -17.17
CA PHE A 291 11.87 6.84 -16.99
C PHE A 291 10.65 5.93 -16.85
N VAL A 292 10.18 5.72 -15.62
CA VAL A 292 8.95 4.98 -15.35
C VAL A 292 7.78 5.93 -15.62
N SER A 293 7.44 6.11 -16.89
CA SER A 293 6.28 6.92 -17.31
C SER A 293 4.95 6.15 -17.28
N HIS A 294 4.95 4.91 -16.81
CA HIS A 294 3.75 4.05 -16.80
C HIS A 294 3.71 3.23 -15.52
N VAL A 295 3.43 3.87 -14.38
CA VAL A 295 3.12 3.10 -13.18
C VAL A 295 1.67 2.62 -13.31
N ARG A 296 1.52 1.39 -13.82
CA ARG A 296 0.24 0.68 -13.85
C ARG A 296 0.05 0.06 -12.48
N THR A 297 -1.05 0.40 -11.83
CA THR A 297 -1.22 0.22 -10.39
C THR A 297 -2.51 -0.48 -10.03
N CYS A 298 -2.51 -1.10 -8.86
CA CYS A 298 -3.69 -1.54 -8.15
C CYS A 298 -4.09 -0.46 -7.15
N PHE A 299 -5.37 -0.16 -7.01
CA PHE A 299 -5.89 0.86 -6.11
C PHE A 299 -7.10 0.33 -5.34
N ASN A 300 -7.50 1.04 -4.29
CA ASN A 300 -8.62 0.63 -3.46
C ASN A 300 -9.91 1.35 -3.89
N ILE A 301 -11.04 0.67 -3.75
CA ILE A 301 -12.36 1.16 -4.12
C ILE A 301 -13.28 1.03 -2.92
N TRP A 302 -14.00 2.08 -2.58
CA TRP A 302 -15.09 2.03 -1.61
C TRP A 302 -16.38 1.55 -2.27
N VAL A 303 -17.17 0.75 -1.56
CA VAL A 303 -18.50 0.32 -1.97
C VAL A 303 -19.49 0.80 -0.92
N MET A 304 -20.35 1.75 -1.31
CA MET A 304 -21.25 2.50 -0.43
C MET A 304 -22.70 2.42 -0.93
N GLU A 305 -23.64 2.68 -0.02
CA GLU A 305 -25.08 2.77 -0.31
C GLU A 305 -25.44 4.02 -1.13
#